data_AF-A0A090N755-F1
#
_entry.id   AF-A0A090N755-F1
#
_cell.length_a   1.000
_cell.length_b   1.000
_cell.length_c   1.000
_cell.angle_alpha   90.00
_cell.angle_beta   90.00
_cell.angle_gamma   90.00
#
_symmetry.space_group_name_H-M   'P 1'
#
loop_
_entity.id
_entity.type
_entity.pdbx_description
1 polymer ?
#
loop_
_entity_poly.entity_id
_entity_poly.type
_entity_poly.pdbx_seq_one_letter_code
_entity_poly.pdbx_strand_id
1 'polypeptide(L)'
;MGGGLAFCILMYVVAFAALRRRPWSPRLSSWLFVAVSATISGVFAGWGVEKVQIESFGIGGWVANSALLAGALAVAILSAMAMVTGRCLPTFIELVGPREERTDSKTLRALGLALAVVVVLATETALGFVFDPRYRDFPFVALTIAAVPALLLMLLNGPPLNGRRPIAETTFAVLLALSVVYIGFNEGSANWQSLWTCGAYALLAFTLSLARVARTPKSSTR
;
A
#
# COMPACT_ATOMS: atom_id res chain seq x y z
N MET A 1 -16.00 -1.58 -16.97
CA MET A 1 -16.81 -2.01 -15.81
C MET A 1 -16.61 -3.47 -15.40
N GLY A 2 -16.70 -4.45 -16.31
CA GLY A 2 -16.60 -5.89 -15.96
C GLY A 2 -15.33 -6.31 -15.21
N GLY A 3 -14.15 -5.79 -15.60
CA GLY A 3 -12.88 -6.10 -14.92
C GLY A 3 -12.83 -5.62 -13.46
N GLY A 4 -13.43 -4.46 -13.17
CA GLY A 4 -13.51 -3.93 -11.80
C GLY A 4 -14.42 -4.78 -10.90
N LEU A 5 -15.57 -5.20 -11.41
CA LEU A 5 -16.47 -6.12 -10.70
C LEU A 5 -15.81 -7.47 -10.45
N ALA A 6 -15.11 -8.01 -11.46
CA ALA A 6 -14.35 -9.25 -11.31
C ALA A 6 -13.29 -9.14 -10.20
N PHE A 7 -12.60 -7.99 -10.11
CA PHE A 7 -11.62 -7.74 -9.05
C PHE A 7 -12.28 -7.65 -7.65
N CYS A 8 -13.43 -6.98 -7.53
CA CYS A 8 -14.22 -6.99 -6.29
C CYS A 8 -14.52 -8.42 -5.84
N ILE A 9 -15.08 -9.24 -6.74
CA ILE A 9 -15.45 -10.63 -6.46
C ILE A 9 -14.21 -11.43 -6.06
N LEU A 10 -13.09 -11.25 -6.77
CA LEU A 10 -11.83 -11.91 -6.46
C LEU A 10 -11.37 -11.62 -5.02
N MET A 11 -11.45 -10.37 -4.55
CA MET A 11 -11.08 -10.03 -3.19
C MET A 11 -11.93 -10.77 -2.14
N TYR A 12 -13.25 -10.88 -2.36
CA TYR A 12 -14.12 -11.67 -1.48
C TYR A 12 -13.80 -13.17 -1.53
N VAL A 13 -13.58 -13.73 -2.71
CA VAL A 13 -13.22 -15.14 -2.88
C VAL A 13 -11.91 -15.46 -2.16
N VAL A 14 -10.89 -14.61 -2.32
CA VAL A 14 -9.60 -14.79 -1.67
C VAL A 14 -9.70 -14.63 -0.14
N ALA A 15 -10.46 -13.65 0.34
CA ALA A 15 -10.74 -13.48 1.77
C ALA A 15 -11.42 -14.71 2.38
N PHE A 16 -12.43 -15.26 1.69
CA PHE A 16 -13.14 -16.46 2.14
C PHE A 16 -12.26 -17.71 2.09
N ALA A 17 -11.45 -17.88 1.04
CA ALA A 17 -10.50 -18.97 0.93
C ALA A 17 -9.41 -18.92 2.01
N ALA A 18 -8.95 -17.72 2.38
CA ALA A 18 -8.02 -17.52 3.48
C ALA A 18 -8.66 -17.87 4.84
N LEU A 19 -9.94 -17.55 5.02
CA LEU A 19 -10.68 -17.86 6.25
C LEU A 19 -10.89 -19.36 6.45
N ARG A 20 -11.19 -20.11 5.39
CA ARG A 20 -11.41 -21.57 5.45
C ARG A 20 -10.22 -22.35 6.04
N ARG A 21 -9.03 -21.75 6.05
CA ARG A 21 -7.80 -22.34 6.60
C ARG A 21 -7.62 -22.04 8.10
N ARG A 22 -8.58 -21.37 8.75
CA ARG A 22 -8.50 -20.94 10.15
C ARG A 22 -9.69 -21.48 10.96
N PRO A 23 -9.45 -21.85 12.23
CA PRO A 23 -10.48 -22.42 13.10
C PRO A 23 -11.39 -21.36 13.77
N TRP A 24 -11.08 -20.07 13.64
CA TRP A 24 -11.81 -18.98 14.28
C TRP A 24 -12.63 -18.15 13.29
N SER A 25 -13.74 -17.58 13.75
CA SER A 25 -14.56 -16.65 12.98
C SER A 25 -13.92 -15.25 12.95
N PRO A 26 -13.98 -14.53 11.80
CA PRO A 26 -13.44 -13.19 11.69
C PRO A 26 -14.40 -12.18 12.34
N ARG A 27 -13.87 -11.04 12.75
CA ARG A 27 -14.66 -9.94 13.31
C ARG A 27 -15.49 -9.26 12.22
N LEU A 28 -16.59 -8.61 12.59
CA LEU A 28 -17.39 -7.79 11.66
C LEU A 28 -16.54 -6.70 10.98
N SER A 29 -15.60 -6.10 11.71
CA SER A 29 -14.65 -5.12 11.18
C SER A 29 -13.77 -5.67 10.05
N SER A 30 -13.45 -6.97 10.05
CA SER A 30 -12.71 -7.61 8.97
C SER A 30 -13.53 -7.68 7.67
N TRP A 31 -14.84 -7.92 7.76
CA TRP A 31 -15.71 -7.92 6.58
C TRP A 31 -16.01 -6.52 6.07
N LEU A 32 -16.17 -5.54 6.96
CA LEU A 32 -16.27 -4.13 6.56
C LEU A 32 -14.99 -3.66 5.86
N PHE A 33 -13.82 -4.02 6.38
CA PHE A 33 -12.53 -3.79 5.72
C PHE A 33 -12.51 -4.36 4.30
N VAL A 34 -12.89 -5.64 4.15
CA VAL A 34 -12.90 -6.31 2.84
C VAL A 34 -13.88 -5.61 1.90
N ALA A 35 -15.07 -5.24 2.36
CA ALA A 35 -16.08 -4.56 1.55
C ALA A 35 -15.61 -3.19 1.05
N VAL A 36 -15.05 -2.36 1.93
CA VAL A 36 -14.51 -1.04 1.57
C VAL A 36 -13.33 -1.18 0.61
N SER A 37 -12.36 -2.04 0.96
CA SER A 37 -11.16 -2.27 0.15
C SER A 37 -11.49 -2.85 -1.22
N ALA A 38 -12.43 -3.79 -1.29
CA ALA A 38 -12.88 -4.39 -2.55
C ALA A 38 -13.60 -3.37 -3.42
N THR A 39 -14.52 -2.57 -2.85
CA THR A 39 -15.26 -1.55 -3.60
C THR A 39 -14.31 -0.52 -4.22
N ILE A 40 -13.42 0.05 -3.41
CA ILE A 40 -12.45 1.06 -3.86
C ILE A 40 -11.52 0.43 -4.91
N SER A 41 -10.92 -0.72 -4.60
CA SER A 41 -9.97 -1.34 -5.51
C SER A 41 -10.61 -1.80 -6.81
N GLY A 42 -11.84 -2.30 -6.78
CA GLY A 42 -12.56 -2.72 -7.99
C GLY A 42 -12.99 -1.56 -8.87
N VAL A 43 -13.46 -0.44 -8.30
CA VAL A 43 -13.74 0.78 -9.07
C VAL A 43 -12.48 1.27 -9.78
N PHE A 44 -11.35 1.28 -9.08
CA PHE A 44 -10.08 1.78 -9.62
C PHE A 44 -9.30 0.77 -10.47
N ALA A 45 -9.51 -0.54 -10.33
CA ALA A 45 -8.74 -1.55 -11.06
C ALA A 45 -8.91 -1.41 -12.57
N GLY A 46 -10.14 -1.24 -13.04
CA GLY A 46 -10.41 -1.03 -14.47
C GLY A 46 -9.79 0.25 -15.00
N TRP A 47 -9.93 1.34 -14.25
CA TRP A 47 -9.32 2.63 -14.59
C TRP A 47 -7.79 2.57 -14.59
N GLY A 48 -7.20 1.79 -13.67
CA GLY A 48 -5.76 1.62 -13.58
C GLY A 48 -5.20 0.93 -14.82
N VAL A 49 -5.87 -0.10 -15.32
CA VAL A 49 -5.48 -0.78 -16.56
C VAL A 49 -5.54 0.19 -17.74
N GLU A 50 -6.62 0.96 -17.85
CA GLU A 50 -6.77 1.97 -18.90
C GLU A 50 -5.66 3.03 -18.83
N LYS A 51 -5.34 3.55 -17.64
CA LYS A 51 -4.22 4.50 -17.45
C LYS A 51 -2.88 3.89 -17.85
N VAL A 52 -2.59 2.65 -17.46
CA VAL A 52 -1.35 1.98 -17.89
C VAL A 52 -1.28 1.88 -19.41
N GLN A 53 -2.41 1.65 -20.09
CA GLN A 53 -2.43 1.50 -21.55
C GLN A 53 -2.33 2.83 -22.29
N ILE A 54 -2.96 3.89 -21.77
CA ILE A 54 -3.12 5.17 -22.49
C ILE A 54 -2.07 6.21 -22.06
N GLU A 55 -1.73 6.25 -20.77
CA GLU A 55 -0.88 7.31 -20.20
C GLU A 55 0.59 6.85 -20.03
N SER A 56 0.91 5.57 -20.25
CA SER A 56 2.30 5.12 -20.15
C SER A 56 3.11 5.48 -21.39
N PHE A 57 3.88 6.55 -21.29
CA PHE A 57 4.82 6.95 -22.35
C PHE A 57 6.14 6.18 -22.27
N GLY A 58 6.54 5.58 -23.39
CA GLY A 58 7.78 4.84 -23.53
C GLY A 58 7.86 3.56 -22.69
N ILE A 59 8.97 2.83 -22.82
CA ILE A 59 9.18 1.56 -22.12
C ILE A 59 9.27 1.78 -20.61
N GLY A 60 9.96 2.85 -20.18
CA GLY A 60 10.12 3.19 -18.76
C GLY A 60 8.79 3.47 -18.06
N GLY A 61 7.95 4.34 -18.64
CA GLY A 61 6.62 4.63 -18.10
C GLY A 61 5.74 3.39 -18.05
N TRP A 62 5.78 2.56 -19.11
CA TRP A 62 4.99 1.33 -19.15
C TRP A 62 5.40 0.33 -18.06
N VAL A 63 6.71 0.13 -17.86
CA VAL A 63 7.22 -0.75 -16.81
C VAL A 63 6.87 -0.23 -15.42
N ALA A 64 7.12 1.06 -15.16
CA ALA A 64 6.86 1.67 -13.85
C ALA A 64 5.36 1.67 -13.50
N ASN A 65 4.50 2.11 -14.42
CA ASN A 65 3.05 2.16 -14.18
C ASN A 65 2.43 0.76 -14.07
N SER A 66 2.89 -0.20 -14.87
CA SER A 66 2.44 -1.59 -14.76
C SER A 66 2.88 -2.23 -13.44
N ALA A 67 4.12 -1.98 -13.01
CA ALA A 67 4.64 -2.47 -11.73
C ALA A 67 3.90 -1.83 -10.54
N LEU A 68 3.61 -0.53 -10.60
CA LEU A 68 2.85 0.17 -9.58
C LEU A 68 1.42 -0.37 -9.48
N LEU A 69 0.74 -0.56 -10.62
CA LEU A 69 -0.61 -1.13 -10.64
C LEU A 69 -0.62 -2.57 -10.11
N ALA A 70 0.31 -3.42 -10.58
CA ALA A 70 0.42 -4.80 -10.12
C ALA A 70 0.71 -4.87 -8.62
N GLY A 71 1.63 -4.03 -8.11
CA GLY A 71 1.92 -3.89 -6.69
C GLY A 71 0.69 -3.45 -5.91
N ALA A 72 -0.07 -2.47 -6.40
CA ALA A 72 -1.27 -1.97 -5.74
C ALA A 72 -2.37 -3.03 -5.64
N LEU A 73 -2.66 -3.73 -6.73
CA LEU A 73 -3.63 -4.83 -6.74
C LEU A 73 -3.20 -5.96 -5.79
N ALA A 74 -1.90 -6.28 -5.75
CA ALA A 74 -1.34 -7.26 -4.82
C ALA A 74 -1.49 -6.80 -3.36
N VAL A 75 -1.21 -5.52 -3.05
CA VAL A 75 -1.43 -4.95 -1.71
C VAL A 75 -2.90 -5.09 -1.30
N ALA A 76 -3.84 -4.75 -2.18
CA ALA A 76 -5.27 -4.87 -1.88
C ALA A 76 -5.68 -6.32 -1.56
N ILE A 77 -5.32 -7.28 -2.41
CA ILE A 77 -5.65 -8.70 -2.23
C ILE A 77 -5.01 -9.25 -0.96
N LEU A 78 -3.70 -9.03 -0.80
CA LEU A 78 -2.94 -9.59 0.32
C LEU A 78 -3.32 -8.94 1.66
N SER A 79 -3.74 -7.67 1.65
CA SER A 79 -4.28 -6.99 2.83
C SER A 79 -5.63 -7.57 3.25
N ALA A 80 -6.50 -7.93 2.31
CA ALA A 80 -7.74 -8.65 2.61
C ALA A 80 -7.46 -10.02 3.25
N MET A 81 -6.48 -10.77 2.74
CA MET A 81 -6.04 -12.02 3.36
C MET A 81 -5.50 -11.79 4.77
N ALA A 82 -4.64 -10.78 4.96
CA ALA A 82 -4.06 -10.44 6.24
C ALA A 82 -5.14 -10.05 7.26
N MET A 83 -6.10 -9.21 6.88
CA MET A 83 -7.18 -8.75 7.75
C MET A 83 -8.03 -9.90 8.30
N VAL A 84 -8.47 -10.81 7.42
CA VAL A 84 -9.34 -11.93 7.80
C VAL A 84 -8.58 -13.00 8.57
N THR A 85 -7.25 -13.09 8.38
CA THR A 85 -6.37 -13.98 9.16
C THR A 85 -5.83 -13.34 10.44
N GLY A 86 -6.22 -12.10 10.76
CA GLY A 86 -5.81 -11.39 11.98
C GLY A 86 -4.33 -11.00 11.99
N ARG A 87 -3.74 -10.79 10.81
CA ARG A 87 -2.34 -10.36 10.67
C ARG A 87 -2.26 -8.84 10.44
N CYS A 88 -1.19 -8.26 10.96
CA CYS A 88 -0.84 -6.85 10.78
C CYS A 88 -0.14 -6.63 9.43
N LEU A 89 -0.02 -5.36 9.02
CA LEU A 89 0.84 -4.97 7.91
C LEU A 89 2.33 -5.18 8.31
N PRO A 90 3.13 -5.92 7.52
CA PRO A 90 4.52 -6.20 7.84
C PRO A 90 5.40 -4.96 7.63
N THR A 91 6.45 -4.85 8.43
CA THR A 91 7.48 -3.80 8.30
C THR A 91 8.55 -4.20 7.29
N PHE A 92 9.30 -3.24 6.74
CA PHE A 92 10.37 -3.49 5.78
C PHE A 92 11.56 -4.22 6.41
N ILE A 93 11.76 -4.06 7.72
CA ILE A 93 12.77 -4.85 8.45
C ILE A 93 12.37 -6.33 8.53
N GLU A 94 11.07 -6.65 8.65
CA GLU A 94 10.57 -8.03 8.58
C GLU A 94 10.69 -8.65 7.17
N LEU A 95 10.93 -7.83 6.15
CA LEU A 95 11.13 -8.27 4.77
C LEU A 95 12.62 -8.51 4.46
N VAL A 96 13.46 -7.48 4.68
CA VAL A 96 14.86 -7.46 4.21
C VAL A 96 15.87 -7.60 5.35
N GLY A 97 15.45 -7.37 6.60
CA GLY A 97 16.31 -7.32 7.79
C GLY A 97 16.96 -8.65 8.18
N PRO A 98 17.57 -8.73 9.37
CA PRO A 98 18.22 -9.93 9.87
C PRO A 98 17.29 -11.15 9.92
N ARG A 99 17.85 -12.37 9.83
CA ARG A 99 17.04 -13.61 9.76
C ARG A 99 16.10 -13.76 10.96
N GLU A 100 16.50 -13.28 12.14
CA GLU A 100 15.73 -13.35 13.37
C GLU A 100 14.49 -12.45 13.36
N GLU A 101 14.51 -11.37 12.57
CA GLU A 101 13.42 -10.40 12.47
C GLU A 101 12.50 -10.66 11.26
N ARG A 102 12.89 -11.58 10.36
CA ARG A 102 12.11 -11.86 9.15
C ARG A 102 10.84 -12.62 9.48
N THR A 103 9.73 -12.21 8.86
CA THR A 103 8.47 -12.95 8.97
C THR A 103 8.57 -14.32 8.30
N ASP A 104 8.07 -15.39 8.91
CA ASP A 104 8.03 -16.74 8.29
C ASP A 104 6.88 -16.94 7.31
N SER A 105 5.88 -16.05 7.36
CA SER A 105 4.69 -16.17 6.52
C SER A 105 4.97 -15.72 5.09
N LYS A 106 4.87 -16.65 4.12
CA LYS A 106 4.99 -16.33 2.68
C LYS A 106 4.03 -15.22 2.24
N THR A 107 2.80 -15.21 2.76
CA THR A 107 1.78 -14.19 2.43
C THR A 107 2.20 -12.81 2.95
N LEU A 108 2.77 -12.73 4.16
CA LEU A 108 3.24 -11.45 4.71
C LEU A 108 4.51 -10.98 4.00
N ARG A 109 5.43 -11.88 3.63
CA ARG A 109 6.56 -11.53 2.75
C ARG A 109 6.08 -10.95 1.43
N ALA A 110 5.09 -11.58 0.79
CA ALA A 110 4.51 -11.08 -0.45
C ALA A 110 3.83 -9.71 -0.27
N LEU A 111 3.10 -9.51 0.83
CA LEU A 111 2.44 -8.23 1.14
C LEU A 111 3.47 -7.12 1.37
N GLY A 112 4.52 -7.41 2.16
CA GLY A 112 5.61 -6.48 2.40
C GLY A 112 6.36 -6.13 1.12
N LEU A 113 6.61 -7.09 0.24
CA LEU A 113 7.24 -6.85 -1.06
C LEU A 113 6.35 -6.00 -1.98
N ALA A 114 5.06 -6.32 -2.08
CA ALA A 114 4.11 -5.53 -2.87
C ALA A 114 4.03 -4.09 -2.36
N LEU A 115 3.99 -3.90 -1.04
CA LEU A 115 4.02 -2.57 -0.43
C LEU A 115 5.35 -1.86 -0.70
N ALA A 116 6.49 -2.56 -0.63
CA ALA A 116 7.79 -1.98 -0.93
C ALA A 116 7.87 -1.48 -2.38
N VAL A 117 7.37 -2.25 -3.35
CA VAL A 117 7.27 -1.84 -4.75
C VAL A 117 6.42 -0.58 -4.88
N VAL A 118 5.23 -0.56 -4.27
CA VAL A 118 4.35 0.62 -4.29
C VAL A 118 5.05 1.84 -3.68
N VAL A 119 5.69 1.70 -2.53
CA VAL A 119 6.34 2.81 -1.82
C VAL A 119 7.55 3.34 -2.59
N VAL A 120 8.35 2.47 -3.19
CA VAL A 120 9.49 2.87 -4.02
C VAL A 120 9.02 3.63 -5.25
N LEU A 121 8.04 3.10 -5.99
CA LEU A 121 7.51 3.76 -7.18
C LEU A 121 6.75 5.05 -6.83
N ALA A 122 6.00 5.07 -5.72
CA ALA A 122 5.37 6.28 -5.21
C ALA A 122 6.39 7.36 -4.85
N THR A 123 7.54 6.96 -4.30
CA THR A 123 8.64 7.86 -3.98
C THR A 123 9.30 8.38 -5.25
N GLU A 124 9.56 7.51 -6.23
CA GLU A 124 10.07 7.91 -7.54
C GLU A 124 9.16 8.93 -8.21
N THR A 125 7.84 8.68 -8.25
CA THR A 125 6.88 9.61 -8.87
C THR A 125 6.76 10.91 -8.07
N ALA A 126 6.77 10.86 -6.73
CA ALA A 126 6.76 12.05 -5.88
C ALA A 126 7.99 12.93 -6.09
N LEU A 127 9.20 12.35 -6.05
CA LEU A 127 10.44 13.07 -6.35
C LEU A 127 10.43 13.59 -7.79
N GLY A 128 9.84 12.83 -8.70
CA GLY A 128 9.61 13.23 -10.06
C GLY A 128 8.88 14.56 -10.19
N PHE A 129 7.76 14.71 -9.49
CA PHE A 129 7.01 15.97 -9.45
C PHE A 129 7.75 17.09 -8.73
N VAL A 130 8.58 16.77 -7.73
CA VAL A 130 9.36 17.78 -7.00
C VAL A 130 10.49 18.36 -7.86
N PHE A 131 11.19 17.53 -8.64
CA PHE A 131 12.37 17.96 -9.40
C PHE A 131 12.06 18.36 -10.85
N ASP A 132 11.18 17.64 -11.53
CA ASP A 132 10.81 17.93 -12.93
C ASP A 132 9.36 17.50 -13.21
N PRO A 133 8.37 18.34 -12.87
CA PRO A 133 6.96 18.00 -13.00
C PRO A 133 6.45 17.96 -14.44
N ARG A 134 7.24 18.40 -15.42
CA ARG A 134 6.76 18.56 -16.81
C ARG A 134 6.43 17.19 -17.42
N TYR A 135 5.22 17.08 -17.98
CA TYR A 135 4.73 15.91 -18.71
C TYR A 135 4.72 14.59 -17.92
N ARG A 136 4.46 14.65 -16.61
CA ARG A 136 4.29 13.46 -15.77
C ARG A 136 2.82 13.24 -15.43
N ASP A 137 2.39 12.00 -15.56
CA ASP A 137 1.03 11.59 -15.20
C ASP A 137 0.89 11.32 -13.71
N PHE A 138 -0.27 11.68 -13.18
CA PHE A 138 -0.63 11.54 -11.77
C PHE A 138 -1.08 10.09 -11.46
N PRO A 139 -0.32 9.30 -10.68
CA PRO A 139 -0.62 7.90 -10.42
C PRO A 139 -1.69 7.68 -9.32
N PHE A 140 -2.65 8.61 -9.16
CA PHE A 140 -3.63 8.58 -8.08
C PHE A 140 -4.46 7.29 -8.02
N VAL A 141 -4.75 6.67 -9.17
CA VAL A 141 -5.54 5.44 -9.26
C VAL A 141 -4.82 4.28 -8.58
N ALA A 142 -3.60 3.95 -9.02
CA ALA A 142 -2.84 2.84 -8.46
C ALA A 142 -2.46 3.11 -7.00
N LEU A 143 -2.10 4.35 -6.66
CA LEU A 143 -1.83 4.72 -5.27
C LEU A 143 -3.05 4.55 -4.37
N THR A 144 -4.26 4.91 -4.82
CA THR A 144 -5.48 4.76 -4.02
C THR A 144 -5.81 3.28 -3.77
N ILE A 145 -5.66 2.43 -4.78
CA ILE A 145 -5.84 0.97 -4.66
C ILE A 145 -4.94 0.39 -3.56
N ALA A 146 -3.71 0.87 -3.43
CA ALA A 146 -2.76 0.38 -2.43
C ALA A 146 -2.93 1.06 -1.05
N ALA A 147 -3.01 2.39 -1.05
CA ALA A 147 -2.92 3.22 0.15
C ALA A 147 -4.12 3.00 1.08
N VAL A 148 -5.32 2.86 0.53
CA VAL A 148 -6.53 2.71 1.34
C VAL A 148 -6.54 1.37 2.09
N PRO A 149 -6.37 0.19 1.44
CA PRO A 149 -6.29 -1.08 2.15
C PRO A 149 -5.11 -1.14 3.12
N ALA A 150 -3.94 -0.58 2.76
CA ALA A 150 -2.78 -0.57 3.64
C ALA A 150 -3.05 0.24 4.92
N LEU A 151 -3.62 1.44 4.79
CA LEU A 151 -3.96 2.28 5.95
C LEU A 151 -5.03 1.61 6.81
N LEU A 152 -6.11 1.12 6.20
CA LEU A 152 -7.19 0.48 6.94
C LEU A 152 -6.68 -0.77 7.70
N LEU A 153 -5.76 -1.53 7.12
CA LEU A 153 -5.16 -2.69 7.79
C LEU A 153 -4.31 -2.25 8.98
N MET A 154 -3.53 -1.17 8.81
CA MET A 154 -2.72 -0.59 9.87
C MET A 154 -3.59 0.00 11.00
N LEU A 155 -4.75 0.60 10.70
CA LEU A 155 -5.63 1.17 11.72
C LEU A 155 -6.43 0.11 12.49
N LEU A 156 -6.89 -0.94 11.80
CA LEU A 156 -7.80 -1.93 12.39
C LEU A 156 -7.06 -3.12 13.04
N ASN A 157 -5.90 -3.49 12.48
CA ASN A 157 -5.06 -4.60 12.95
C ASN A 157 -3.59 -4.16 13.15
N GLY A 158 -3.31 -2.88 13.36
CA GLY A 158 -1.94 -2.39 13.54
C GLY A 158 -1.25 -2.90 14.81
N PRO A 159 0.09 -2.89 14.85
CA PRO A 159 0.84 -3.15 16.06
C PRO A 159 0.59 -2.06 17.13
N PRO A 160 0.78 -2.38 18.41
CA PRO A 160 0.67 -1.37 19.47
C PRO A 160 1.69 -0.24 19.25
N LEU A 161 1.27 1.01 19.53
CA LEU A 161 2.07 2.21 19.24
C LEU A 161 3.36 2.34 20.08
N ASN A 162 3.56 1.46 21.07
CA ASN A 162 4.67 1.46 22.03
C ASN A 162 5.99 0.84 21.47
N GLY A 163 6.06 0.51 20.19
CA GLY A 163 7.26 -0.02 19.53
C GLY A 163 8.23 1.06 19.02
N ARG A 164 9.42 0.63 18.57
CA ARG A 164 10.35 1.53 17.87
C ARG A 164 9.86 1.76 16.45
N ARG A 165 9.95 2.99 15.95
CA ARG A 165 9.70 3.30 14.55
C ARG A 165 10.86 2.77 13.68
N PRO A 166 10.60 1.91 12.69
CA PRO A 166 11.64 1.47 11.78
C PRO A 166 12.07 2.63 10.86
N ILE A 167 13.37 2.65 10.54
CA ILE A 167 14.01 3.79 9.88
C ILE A 167 13.52 3.93 8.43
N ALA A 168 13.41 2.82 7.68
CA ALA A 168 13.00 2.85 6.28
C ALA A 168 11.61 3.48 6.10
N GLU A 169 10.62 3.02 6.86
CA GLU A 169 9.26 3.54 6.85
C GLU A 169 9.22 5.01 7.27
N THR A 170 10.03 5.40 8.27
CA THR A 170 10.12 6.80 8.70
C THR A 170 10.70 7.68 7.59
N THR A 171 11.76 7.23 6.91
CA THR A 171 12.38 7.96 5.80
C THR A 171 11.41 8.14 4.63
N PHE A 172 10.75 7.08 4.19
CA PHE A 172 9.74 7.16 3.13
C PHE A 172 8.54 8.02 3.53
N ALA A 173 8.07 7.90 4.78
CA ALA A 173 6.98 8.72 5.29
C ALA A 173 7.31 10.22 5.26
N VAL A 174 8.50 10.60 5.74
CA VAL A 174 8.95 12.00 5.73
C VAL A 174 9.10 12.52 4.30
N LEU A 175 9.73 11.74 3.42
CA LEU A 175 9.94 12.14 2.03
C LEU A 175 8.60 12.38 1.32
N LEU A 176 7.66 11.43 1.42
CA LEU A 176 6.33 11.57 0.82
C LEU A 176 5.58 12.76 1.43
N ALA A 177 5.63 12.97 2.75
CA ALA A 177 4.98 14.10 3.41
C ALA A 177 5.54 15.45 2.92
N LEU A 178 6.86 15.58 2.80
CA LEU A 178 7.48 16.81 2.28
C LEU A 178 7.14 17.03 0.80
N SER A 179 7.10 15.95 0.00
CA SER A 179 6.72 16.02 -1.41
C SER A 179 5.27 16.49 -1.58
N VAL A 180 4.35 15.99 -0.74
CA VAL A 180 2.94 16.44 -0.73
C VAL A 180 2.82 17.94 -0.51
N VAL A 181 3.58 18.49 0.44
CA VAL A 181 3.59 19.93 0.71
C VAL A 181 4.06 20.70 -0.52
N TYR A 182 5.19 20.30 -1.11
CA TYR A 182 5.72 20.96 -2.31
C TYR A 182 4.76 20.88 -3.50
N ILE A 183 4.30 19.69 -3.85
CA ILE A 183 3.44 19.45 -5.01
C ILE A 183 2.11 20.19 -4.84
N GLY A 184 1.52 20.18 -3.64
CA GLY A 184 0.28 20.90 -3.36
C GLY A 184 0.40 22.41 -3.57
N PHE A 185 1.55 23.02 -3.23
CA PHE A 185 1.82 24.43 -3.52
C PHE A 185 2.15 24.69 -5.00
N ASN A 186 2.92 23.81 -5.64
CA ASN A 186 3.41 24.02 -7.00
C ASN A 186 2.33 23.81 -8.08
N GLU A 187 1.52 22.76 -7.96
CA GLU A 187 0.45 22.43 -8.91
C GLU A 187 -0.84 23.24 -8.66
N GLY A 188 -1.02 23.72 -7.42
CA GLY A 188 -2.19 24.48 -7.00
C GLY A 188 -3.49 23.68 -6.92
N SER A 189 -4.54 24.32 -6.40
CA SER A 189 -5.83 23.67 -6.15
C SER A 189 -6.71 23.47 -7.39
N ALA A 190 -6.35 24.08 -8.52
CA ALA A 190 -7.07 23.92 -9.78
C ALA A 190 -6.86 22.53 -10.38
N ASN A 191 -5.75 21.86 -10.06
CA ASN A 191 -5.44 20.52 -10.55
C ASN A 191 -5.94 19.45 -9.56
N TRP A 192 -7.17 19.01 -9.73
CA TRP A 192 -7.79 18.01 -8.85
C TRP A 192 -7.05 16.65 -8.85
N GLN A 193 -6.39 16.28 -9.96
CA GLN A 193 -5.62 15.02 -10.04
C GLN A 193 -4.36 15.09 -9.17
N SER A 194 -3.69 16.25 -9.16
CA SER A 194 -2.56 16.51 -8.26
C SER A 194 -3.00 16.42 -6.80
N LEU A 195 -4.11 17.09 -6.43
CA LEU A 195 -4.64 17.03 -5.07
C LEU A 195 -4.98 15.60 -4.63
N TRP A 196 -5.57 14.81 -5.51
CA TRP A 196 -5.85 13.39 -5.21
C TRP A 196 -4.55 12.61 -5.01
N THR A 197 -3.57 12.77 -5.90
CA THR A 197 -2.26 12.11 -5.79
C THR A 197 -1.57 12.48 -4.48
N CYS A 198 -1.58 13.77 -4.12
CA CYS A 198 -1.10 14.26 -2.83
C CYS A 198 -1.83 13.60 -1.65
N GLY A 199 -3.16 13.45 -1.74
CA GLY A 199 -3.94 12.70 -0.75
C GLY A 199 -3.48 11.25 -0.63
N ALA A 200 -3.24 10.57 -1.75
CA ALA A 200 -2.77 9.18 -1.74
C ALA A 200 -1.34 9.04 -1.17
N TYR A 201 -0.43 9.96 -1.51
CA TYR A 201 0.90 10.04 -0.89
C TYR A 201 0.81 10.31 0.61
N ALA A 202 -0.08 11.20 1.05
CA ALA A 202 -0.28 11.50 2.46
C ALA A 202 -0.81 10.29 3.23
N LEU A 203 -1.74 9.51 2.63
CA LEU A 203 -2.22 8.26 3.22
C LEU A 203 -1.11 7.22 3.35
N LEU A 204 -0.25 7.06 2.34
CA LEU A 204 0.91 6.17 2.42
C LEU A 204 1.91 6.66 3.48
N ALA A 205 2.24 7.96 3.49
CA ALA A 205 3.12 8.55 4.49
C ALA A 205 2.61 8.32 5.91
N PHE A 206 1.30 8.54 6.12
CA PHE A 206 0.66 8.29 7.39
C PHE A 206 0.71 6.81 7.77
N THR A 207 0.37 5.90 6.84
CA THR A 207 0.46 4.44 7.05
C THR A 207 1.85 4.01 7.51
N LEU A 208 2.89 4.50 6.82
CA LEU A 208 4.29 4.20 7.16
C LEU A 208 4.71 4.82 8.49
N SER A 209 4.20 6.01 8.84
CA SER A 209 4.47 6.66 10.13
C SER A 209 3.91 5.88 11.33
N LEU A 210 2.90 5.03 11.10
CA LEU A 210 2.31 4.15 12.10
C LEU A 210 3.08 2.84 12.28
N ALA A 211 4.03 2.51 11.40
CA ALA A 211 4.81 1.28 11.49
C ALA A 211 5.59 1.21 12.81
N ARG A 212 5.57 0.03 13.46
CA ARG A 212 6.27 -0.24 14.72
C ARG A 212 6.88 -1.63 14.68
N VAL A 213 8.10 -1.74 15.19
CA VAL A 213 8.78 -3.01 15.42
C VAL A 213 8.67 -3.35 16.91
N ALA A 214 8.26 -4.59 17.21
CA ALA A 214 8.24 -5.11 18.56
C ALA A 214 9.68 -5.21 19.10
N ARG A 215 9.92 -4.78 20.35
CA ARG A 215 11.22 -5.02 20.99
C ARG A 215 11.32 -6.52 21.29
N THR A 216 12.18 -7.24 20.59
CA THR A 216 12.70 -8.52 21.11
C THR A 216 13.52 -8.19 22.36
N PRO A 217 13.19 -8.73 23.54
CA PRO A 217 14.05 -8.56 24.70
C PRO A 217 15.41 -9.17 24.36
N LYS A 218 16.47 -8.36 24.51
CA LYS A 218 17.85 -8.81 24.33
C LYS A 218 18.05 -9.97 25.30
N SER A 219 18.20 -11.19 24.78
CA SER A 219 18.61 -12.35 25.58
C SER A 219 19.92 -11.97 26.27
N SER A 220 19.87 -11.74 27.58
CA SER A 220 21.06 -11.61 28.41
C SER A 220 21.64 -13.00 28.59
N THR A 221 22.41 -13.46 27.61
CA THR A 221 23.23 -14.65 27.73
C THR A 221 24.63 -14.31 27.22
N ARG A 222 25.45 -13.85 28.14
CA ARG A 222 26.89 -14.13 28.17
C ARG A 222 27.14 -14.99 29.41
#